data_AF-A0A3D1BXJ5-F1
#
_entry.id   AF-A0A3D1BXJ5-F1
#
_cell.length_a   1.000
_cell.length_b   1.000
_cell.length_c   1.000
_cell.angle_alpha   90.00
_cell.angle_beta   90.00
_cell.angle_gamma   90.00
#
_symmetry.space_group_name_H-M   'P 1'
#
loop_
_entity.id
_entity.type
_entity.pdbx_description
1 polymer ?
#
loop_
_entity_poly.entity_id
_entity_poly.type
_entity_poly.pdbx_seq_one_letter_code
_entity_poly.pdbx_strand_id
1 'polypeptide(L)' 'MEENRFYHPENLELKQVVELGAQTHIHATKVLRLKVGDQFALFNGDGFDYVA' A
#
# COMPACT_ATOMS: atom_id res chain seq x y z
N MET A 1 3.01 -11.13 12.83
CA MET A 1 3.16 -9.66 12.80
C MET A 1 2.36 -9.25 11.58
N GLU A 2 1.19 -8.63 11.79
CA GLU A 2 0.21 -8.44 10.72
C GLU A 2 0.81 -7.57 9.60
N GLU A 3 0.92 -8.18 8.42
CA GLU A 3 1.55 -7.62 7.23
C GLU A 3 0.59 -6.59 6.63
N ASN A 4 0.93 -5.31 6.74
CA ASN A 4 0.17 -4.19 6.17
C ASN A 4 0.23 -4.25 4.64
N ARG A 5 -0.59 -5.13 4.05
CA ARG A 5 -0.69 -5.36 2.62
C ARG A 5 -1.94 -4.72 2.06
N PHE A 6 -1.77 -3.80 1.12
CA PHE A 6 -2.86 -3.13 0.45
C PHE A 6 -2.98 -3.55 -1.00
N TYR A 7 -4.19 -3.92 -1.39
CA TYR A 7 -4.48 -4.18 -2.79
C TYR A 7 -4.55 -2.85 -3.55
N HIS A 8 -3.83 -2.79 -4.67
CA HIS A 8 -3.87 -1.67 -5.60
C HIS A 8 -4.09 -2.20 -7.03
N PRO A 9 -5.20 -1.86 -7.70
CA PRO A 9 -5.53 -2.42 -9.00
C PRO A 9 -4.71 -1.84 -10.16
N GLU A 10 -3.99 -0.72 -9.96
CA GLU A 10 -3.12 -0.15 -10.98
C GLU A 10 -1.75 -0.82 -11.03
N ASN A 11 -1.03 -0.61 -12.14
CA ASN A 11 0.27 -1.20 -12.34
C ASN A 11 1.28 -0.61 -11.33
N LEU A 12 1.93 -1.49 -10.56
CA LEU A 12 2.92 -1.10 -9.57
C LEU A 12 4.33 -1.10 -10.17
N GLU A 13 5.02 0.03 -10.19
CA GLU A 13 6.42 0.15 -10.64
C GLU A 13 7.33 0.60 -9.50
N LEU A 14 8.58 0.14 -9.53
CA LEU A 14 9.59 0.54 -8.55
C LEU A 14 9.88 2.04 -8.64
N LYS A 15 9.87 2.73 -7.50
CA LYS A 15 10.08 4.19 -7.34
C LYS A 15 8.99 5.08 -7.93
N GLN A 16 7.85 4.53 -8.33
CA GLN A 16 6.73 5.36 -8.72
C GLN A 16 6.01 5.91 -7.48
N VAL A 17 5.39 7.07 -7.62
CA VAL A 17 4.49 7.64 -6.61
C VAL A 17 3.06 7.37 -7.09
N VAL A 18 2.33 6.53 -6.36
CA VAL A 18 0.89 6.29 -6.59
C VAL A 18 0.06 6.95 -5.51
N GLU A 19 -1.10 7.47 -5.89
CA GLU A 19 -2.09 7.91 -4.93
C GLU A 19 -2.95 6.72 -4.49
N LEU A 20 -3.02 6.47 -3.18
CA LEU A 20 -3.90 5.44 -2.65
C LEU A 20 -5.35 5.88 -2.81
N GLY A 21 -6.19 5.00 -3.36
CA GLY A 21 -7.63 5.23 -3.43
C GLY A 21 -8.25 5.46 -2.04
N ALA A 22 -9.39 6.15 -1.99
CA ALA A 22 -10.01 6.59 -0.75
C ALA A 22 -10.25 5.48 0.29
N GLN A 23 -10.60 4.26 -0.16
CA GLN A 23 -10.78 3.12 0.74
C GLN A 23 -9.45 2.63 1.35
N THR A 24 -8.41 2.51 0.53
CA THR A 24 -7.06 2.12 0.95
C THR A 24 -6.46 3.16 1.88
N HIS A 25 -6.66 4.45 1.59
CA HIS A 25 -6.25 5.55 2.47
C HIS A 25 -6.94 5.48 3.84
N ILE A 26 -8.25 5.19 3.90
CA ILE A 26 -8.93 5.01 5.19
C ILE A 26 -8.34 3.84 5.97
N HIS A 27 -8.05 2.71 5.31
CA HIS A 27 -7.47 1.57 6.00
C HIS A 27 -6.03 1.86 6.48
N ALA A 28 -5.21 2.49 5.63
CA ALA A 28 -3.85 2.92 5.95
C ALA A 28 -3.80 3.92 7.11
N THR A 29 -4.62 4.96 7.07
CA THR A 29 -4.51 6.09 8.01
C THR A 29 -5.38 5.91 9.26
N LYS A 30 -6.58 5.33 9.14
CA LYS A 30 -7.50 5.16 10.29
C LYS A 30 -7.28 3.86 11.04
N VAL A 31 -7.10 2.74 10.32
CA VAL A 31 -6.95 1.40 10.94
C VAL A 31 -5.51 1.20 11.36
N LEU A 32 -4.57 1.41 10.44
CA LEU A 32 -3.15 1.17 10.67
C LEU A 32 -2.40 2.38 11.25
N ARG A 33 -2.94 3.59 11.05
CA ARG A 33 -2.34 4.85 11.53
C ARG A 33 -0.91 5.04 11.01
N LEU A 34 -0.70 4.64 9.76
CA LEU A 34 0.57 4.83 9.07
C LEU A 34 0.94 6.31 9.03
N LYS A 35 2.18 6.60 9.37
CA LYS A 35 2.79 7.92 9.26
C LYS A 35 3.69 7.97 8.03
N VAL A 36 4.03 9.18 7.63
CA VAL A 36 5.05 9.40 6.61
C VAL A 36 6.36 8.76 7.10
N GLY A 37 6.86 7.78 6.33
CA GLY A 37 8.06 7.01 6.67
C GLY A 37 7.80 5.61 7.21
N ASP A 38 6.55 5.25 7.51
CA ASP A 38 6.20 3.86 7.83
C ASP A 38 6.19 3.01 6.57
N GLN A 39 6.67 1.77 6.70
CA GLN A 39 6.74 0.82 5.60
C GLN A 39 5.46 -0.01 5.52
N PHE A 40 5.00 -0.24 4.29
CA PHE A 40 3.87 -1.14 4.01
C PHE A 40 4.07 -1.84 2.67
N ALA A 41 3.33 -2.91 2.44
CA ALA A 41 3.36 -3.65 1.19
C ALA A 41 2.13 -3.31 0.34
N LEU A 42 2.34 -3.09 -0.95
CA LEU A 42 1.34 -2.94 -1.97
C LEU A 42 1.37 -4.16 -2.87
N PHE A 43 0.22 -4.69 -3.25
CA PHE A 43 0.14 -5.79 -4.21
C PHE A 43 -0.98 -5.51 -5.21
N ASN A 44 -0.75 -5.87 -6.46
CA ASN A 44 -1.73 -5.70 -7.55
C ASN A 44 -2.26 -7.05 -8.08
N GLY A 45 -1.84 -8.18 -7.48
CA GLY A 45 -2.23 -9.51 -7.92
C GLY A 45 -1.35 -10.08 -9.04
N ASP A 46 -0.23 -9.43 -9.39
CA ASP A 46 0.80 -9.97 -10.28
C ASP A 46 1.66 -11.08 -9.64
N GLY A 47 1.50 -11.31 -8.34
CA GLY A 47 2.29 -12.26 -7.56
C GLY A 47 3.50 -11.65 -6.85
N PHE A 48 3.69 -10.33 -6.95
CA PHE A 48 4.71 -9.56 -6.29
C PHE A 48 4.13 -8.62 -5.22
N ASP A 49 4.91 -8.47 -4.15
CA ASP A 49 4.64 -7.51 -3.08
C ASP A 49 5.65 -6.36 -3.18
N TYR A 50 5.14 -5.14 -3.30
CA TYR A 50 5.88 -3.90 -3.46
C TYR A 50 5.96 -3.18 -2.11
N VAL A 51 7.15 -3.13 -1.51
CA VAL A 51 7.34 -2.43 -0.24
C VAL A 51 7.53 -0.93 -0.50
N ALA A 52 6.65 -0.11 0.09
CA ALA A 52 6.66 1.35 0.05
C ALA A 52 6.99 1.92 1.44
#